data_AF-A0AAD0NGV1-F1
#
_entry.id   AF-A0AAD0NGV1-F1
#
_cell.length_a   1.000
_cell.length_b   1.000
_cell.length_c   1.000
_cell.angle_alpha   90.00
_cell.angle_beta   90.00
_cell.angle_gamma   90.00
#
_symmetry.space_group_name_H-M   'P 1'
#
loop_
_entity.id
_entity.type
_entity.pdbx_description
1 polymer ?
#
loop_
_entity_poly.entity_id
_entity_poly.type
_entity_poly.pdbx_seq_one_letter_code
_entity_poly.pdbx_strand_id
1 'polypeptide(L)'
;MHRIRPALAQDTPAISAVCMAAFEQAVAPTLSDQGVATFTAVAAPAAFGDRLQGDNHILVAEQDARIVGVVELKEGRHLTMLFVAPACQGKGIGHALLQAVLPHLRTPQMSVSASLNAVPTYQRYGFVLDGEVAESHGLVYQPLTLAAPPRH
;
A
#
# COMPACT_ATOMS: atom_id res chain seq x y z
N MET A 1 -5.84 -8.16 18.76
CA MET A 1 -6.57 -8.35 17.47
C MET A 1 -6.53 -7.04 16.71
N HIS A 2 -6.40 -7.06 15.39
CA HIS A 2 -6.50 -5.86 14.56
C HIS A 2 -7.90 -5.77 13.94
N ARG A 3 -8.40 -4.55 13.76
CA ARG A 3 -9.65 -4.25 13.06
C ARG A 3 -9.34 -3.51 11.78
N ILE A 4 -9.92 -3.93 10.66
CA ILE A 4 -9.82 -3.19 9.39
C ILE A 4 -11.06 -2.31 9.23
N ARG A 5 -10.84 -1.05 8.88
CA ARG A 5 -11.92 -0.07 8.64
C ARG A 5 -11.51 0.94 7.57
N PRO A 6 -12.47 1.64 6.92
CA PRO A 6 -12.17 2.80 6.11
C PRO A 6 -11.39 3.86 6.90
N ALA A 7 -10.44 4.50 6.23
CA ALA A 7 -9.73 5.64 6.77
C ALA A 7 -10.65 6.87 6.87
N LEU A 8 -10.45 7.66 7.92
CA LEU A 8 -11.07 8.95 8.14
C LEU A 8 -10.03 10.06 7.91
N ALA A 9 -10.49 11.28 7.65
CA ALA A 9 -9.60 12.44 7.46
C ALA A 9 -8.63 12.66 8.64
N GLN A 10 -9.10 12.37 9.87
CA GLN A 10 -8.30 12.43 11.09
C GLN A 10 -7.19 11.37 11.17
N ASP A 11 -7.28 10.28 10.41
CA ASP A 11 -6.28 9.20 10.42
C ASP A 11 -5.07 9.56 9.55
N THR A 12 -5.17 10.57 8.68
CA THR A 12 -4.12 10.92 7.70
C THR A 12 -2.73 11.15 8.31
N PRO A 13 -2.57 11.75 9.51
CA PRO A 13 -1.24 11.87 10.14
C PRO A 13 -0.70 10.50 10.58
N ALA A 14 -1.54 9.62 11.11
CA ALA A 14 -1.14 8.28 11.56
C ALA A 14 -0.81 7.37 10.37
N ILE A 15 -1.58 7.47 9.28
CA ILE A 15 -1.32 6.77 8.02
C ILE A 15 0.04 7.19 7.44
N SER A 16 0.29 8.50 7.38
CA SER A 16 1.56 9.06 6.92
C SER A 16 2.73 8.53 7.74
N ALA A 17 2.62 8.56 9.07
CA ALA A 17 3.66 8.05 9.96
C ALA A 17 3.95 6.56 9.75
N VAL A 18 2.93 5.72 9.55
CA VAL A 18 3.12 4.28 9.27
C VAL A 18 3.82 4.07 7.92
N CYS A 19 3.43 4.82 6.88
CA CYS A 19 4.05 4.72 5.56
C CYS A 19 5.52 5.13 5.62
N MET A 20 5.83 6.27 6.24
CA MET A 20 7.20 6.76 6.37
C MET A 20 8.07 5.80 7.19
N ALA A 21 7.59 5.32 8.34
CA ALA A 21 8.34 4.39 9.18
C ALA A 21 8.65 3.05 8.46
N ALA A 22 7.70 2.53 7.67
CA ALA A 22 7.93 1.32 6.89
C ALA A 22 8.85 1.58 5.68
N PHE A 23 8.68 2.71 5.00
CA PHE A 23 9.48 3.12 3.85
C PHE A 23 10.94 3.37 4.22
N GLU A 24 11.20 4.10 5.31
CA GLU A 24 12.55 4.43 5.79
C GLU A 24 13.38 3.18 6.07
N GLN A 25 12.77 2.14 6.63
CA GLN A 25 13.48 0.91 6.97
C GLN A 25 13.70 0.00 5.75
N ALA A 26 12.73 -0.06 4.84
CA ALA A 26 12.69 -1.08 3.81
C ALA A 26 13.17 -0.58 2.45
N VAL A 27 12.80 0.65 2.06
CA VAL A 27 12.89 1.13 0.68
C VAL A 27 13.83 2.32 0.56
N ALA A 28 13.81 3.28 1.49
CA ALA A 28 14.65 4.48 1.43
C ALA A 28 16.15 4.20 1.21
N PRO A 29 16.77 3.16 1.83
CA PRO A 29 18.19 2.85 1.61
C PRO A 29 18.52 2.40 0.18
N THR A 30 17.52 2.03 -0.60
CA THR A 30 17.67 1.57 -1.99
C THR A 30 17.36 2.64 -3.03
N LEU A 31 16.96 3.84 -2.59
CA LEU A 31 16.52 4.91 -3.47
C LEU A 31 17.48 6.10 -3.43
N SER A 32 17.41 6.93 -4.46
CA SER A 32 18.05 8.24 -4.48
C SER A 32 17.32 9.24 -3.58
N ASP A 33 17.98 10.36 -3.27
CA ASP A 33 17.36 11.48 -2.55
C ASP A 33 16.07 11.97 -3.23
N GLN A 34 16.04 11.93 -4.57
CA GLN A 34 14.85 12.23 -5.35
C GLN A 34 13.72 11.23 -5.07
N GLY A 35 14.02 9.93 -5.07
CA GLY A 35 13.02 8.90 -4.75
C GLY A 35 12.45 9.04 -3.35
N VAL A 36 13.30 9.35 -2.37
CA VAL A 36 12.89 9.64 -0.99
C VAL A 36 11.98 10.86 -0.93
N ALA A 37 12.34 11.96 -1.59
CA ALA A 37 11.53 13.17 -1.64
C ALA A 37 10.17 12.92 -2.32
N THR A 38 10.15 12.19 -3.44
CA THR A 38 8.93 11.80 -4.15
C THR A 38 8.01 11.00 -3.24
N PHE A 39 8.51 9.95 -2.57
CA PHE A 39 7.69 9.16 -1.67
C PHE A 39 7.19 9.97 -0.47
N THR A 40 8.03 10.84 0.09
CA THR A 40 7.65 11.70 1.22
C THR A 40 6.46 12.60 0.87
N ALA A 41 6.46 13.19 -0.33
CA ALA A 41 5.33 13.99 -0.82
C ALA A 41 4.07 13.14 -1.03
N VAL A 42 4.22 11.93 -1.56
CA VAL A 42 3.12 10.96 -1.75
C VAL A 42 2.56 10.48 -0.41
N ALA A 43 3.39 10.28 0.60
CA ALA A 43 2.98 9.83 1.93
C ALA A 43 2.55 10.97 2.86
N ALA A 44 2.49 12.23 2.38
CA ALA A 44 2.13 13.37 3.20
C ALA A 44 0.64 13.30 3.66
N PRO A 45 0.31 13.77 4.88
CA PRO A 45 -1.08 13.75 5.37
C PRO A 45 -2.06 14.49 4.45
N ALA A 46 -1.65 15.63 3.90
CA ALA A 46 -2.45 16.40 2.95
C ALA A 46 -2.77 15.61 1.68
N ALA A 47 -1.78 14.89 1.13
CA ALA A 47 -1.96 14.06 -0.06
C ALA A 47 -2.94 12.90 0.19
N PHE A 48 -2.93 12.30 1.38
CA PHE A 48 -3.97 11.34 1.77
C PHE A 48 -5.34 12.00 1.94
N GLY A 49 -5.39 13.22 2.49
CA GLY A 49 -6.61 14.02 2.58
C GLY A 49 -7.28 14.21 1.21
N ASP A 50 -6.50 14.60 0.20
CA ASP A 50 -6.99 14.76 -1.18
C ASP A 50 -7.47 13.43 -1.77
N ARG A 51 -6.73 12.33 -1.54
CA ARG A 51 -7.11 11.00 -2.04
C ARG A 51 -8.38 10.46 -1.42
N LEU A 52 -8.63 10.75 -0.14
CA LEU A 52 -9.88 10.41 0.54
C LEU A 52 -11.10 11.11 -0.07
N GLN A 53 -10.92 12.24 -0.76
CA GLN A 53 -11.98 12.92 -1.50
C GLN A 53 -12.16 12.40 -2.93
N GLY A 54 -11.20 11.62 -3.44
CA GLY A 54 -11.23 11.06 -4.79
C GLY A 54 -11.77 9.63 -4.85
N ASP A 55 -11.65 8.98 -6.02
CA ASP A 55 -12.02 7.57 -6.23
C ASP A 55 -10.91 6.62 -5.73
N ASN A 56 -10.51 6.77 -4.47
CA ASN A 56 -9.54 5.91 -3.80
C ASN A 56 -10.19 5.22 -2.60
N HIS A 57 -10.01 3.91 -2.50
CA HIS A 57 -10.41 3.14 -1.33
C HIS A 57 -9.21 3.01 -0.39
N ILE A 58 -9.19 3.81 0.68
CA ILE A 58 -8.14 3.74 1.71
C ILE A 58 -8.72 3.03 2.93
N LEU A 59 -8.14 1.87 3.26
CA LEU A 59 -8.46 1.12 4.48
C LEU A 59 -7.27 1.12 5.42
N VAL A 60 -7.54 1.12 6.72
CA VAL A 60 -6.53 1.08 7.78
C VAL A 60 -6.73 -0.14 8.66
N ALA A 61 -5.62 -0.70 9.12
CA ALA A 61 -5.60 -1.68 10.20
C ALA A 61 -5.36 -0.94 11.51
N GLU A 62 -6.32 -1.03 12.43
CA GLU A 62 -6.26 -0.45 13.75
C GLU A 62 -6.00 -1.56 14.79
N GLN A 63 -5.05 -1.32 15.69
CA GLN A 63 -4.79 -2.17 16.83
C GLN A 63 -4.57 -1.28 18.06
N ASP A 64 -5.27 -1.57 19.16
CA ASP A 64 -5.14 -0.82 20.42
C ASP A 64 -5.33 0.71 20.23
N ALA A 65 -6.34 1.09 19.44
CA ALA A 65 -6.66 2.46 19.02
C ALA A 65 -5.54 3.18 18.23
N ARG A 66 -4.60 2.43 17.64
CA ARG A 66 -3.52 2.96 16.80
C ARG A 66 -3.59 2.38 15.40
N ILE A 67 -3.35 3.22 14.40
CA ILE A 67 -3.18 2.74 13.03
C ILE A 67 -1.82 2.03 12.94
N VAL A 68 -1.85 0.77 12.53
CA VAL A 68 -0.67 -0.10 12.38
C VAL A 68 -0.45 -0.56 10.95
N GLY A 69 -1.36 -0.23 10.04
CA GLY A 69 -1.22 -0.53 8.62
C GLY A 69 -2.23 0.22 7.78
N VAL A 70 -1.93 0.35 6.49
CA VAL A 70 -2.77 1.02 5.51
C VAL A 70 -2.70 0.28 4.18
N VAL A 71 -3.82 0.29 3.46
CA VAL A 71 -3.89 -0.09 2.06
C VAL A 71 -4.68 0.95 1.28
N GLU A 72 -4.24 1.23 0.05
CA GLU A 72 -4.93 2.12 -0.87
C GLU A 72 -5.13 1.43 -2.22
N LEU A 73 -6.39 1.35 -2.64
CA LEU A 73 -6.79 0.93 -3.98
C LEU A 73 -7.32 2.13 -4.75
N LYS A 74 -6.54 2.58 -5.74
CA LYS A 74 -6.88 3.67 -6.64
C LYS A 74 -7.77 3.20 -7.78
N GLU A 75 -8.87 3.92 -7.99
CA GLU A 75 -9.82 3.75 -9.11
C GLU A 75 -10.33 2.30 -9.25
N GLY A 76 -10.40 1.57 -8.12
CA GLY A 76 -10.83 0.18 -8.08
C GLY A 76 -9.98 -0.79 -8.93
N ARG A 77 -8.71 -0.47 -9.21
CA ARG A 77 -7.85 -1.33 -10.06
C ARG A 77 -6.38 -1.40 -9.65
N HIS A 78 -5.82 -0.35 -9.06
CA HIS A 78 -4.38 -0.26 -8.82
C HIS A 78 -4.08 -0.07 -7.34
N LEU A 79 -3.32 -0.99 -6.77
CA LEU A 79 -2.84 -0.93 -5.40
C LEU A 79 -1.67 0.05 -5.34
N THR A 80 -1.90 1.25 -4.81
CA THR A 80 -0.89 2.31 -4.74
C THR A 80 -0.09 2.27 -3.46
N MET A 81 -0.71 1.83 -2.36
CA MET A 81 -0.07 1.76 -1.04
C MET A 81 -0.47 0.47 -0.34
N LEU A 82 0.52 -0.23 0.25
CA LEU A 82 0.29 -1.30 1.22
C LEU A 82 1.47 -1.31 2.19
N PHE A 83 1.25 -0.74 3.37
CA PHE A 83 2.29 -0.60 4.39
C PHE A 83 1.79 -1.08 5.75
N VAL A 84 2.69 -1.70 6.50
CA VAL A 84 2.45 -2.14 7.86
C VAL A 84 3.58 -1.62 8.72
N ALA A 85 3.24 -1.06 9.88
CA ALA A 85 4.18 -0.56 10.86
C ALA A 85 5.24 -1.65 11.16
N PRO A 86 6.55 -1.33 11.15
CA PRO A 86 7.62 -2.33 11.29
C PRO A 86 7.44 -3.29 12.48
N ALA A 87 7.05 -2.78 13.65
CA ALA A 87 6.80 -3.58 14.86
C ALA A 87 5.61 -4.57 14.74
N CYS A 88 4.80 -4.42 13.68
CA CYS A 88 3.59 -5.22 13.42
C CYS A 88 3.71 -6.07 12.14
N GLN A 89 4.85 -6.03 11.45
CA GLN A 89 5.10 -6.88 10.28
C GLN A 89 5.22 -8.37 10.67
N GLY A 90 5.04 -9.26 9.70
CA GLY A 90 5.08 -10.71 9.92
C GLY A 90 3.85 -11.31 10.64
N LYS A 91 2.89 -10.48 11.05
CA LYS A 91 1.68 -10.89 11.80
C LYS A 91 0.43 -11.05 10.92
N GLY A 92 0.60 -11.12 9.59
CA GLY A 92 -0.51 -11.28 8.63
C GLY A 92 -1.35 -10.02 8.35
N ILE A 93 -1.02 -8.87 8.93
CA ILE A 93 -1.80 -7.62 8.76
C ILE A 93 -1.84 -7.15 7.31
N GLY A 94 -0.71 -7.20 6.59
CA GLY A 94 -0.65 -6.80 5.18
C GLY A 94 -1.57 -7.66 4.30
N HIS A 95 -1.61 -8.97 4.56
CA HIS A 95 -2.51 -9.88 3.87
C HIS A 95 -3.97 -9.59 4.21
N ALA A 96 -4.29 -9.34 5.48
CA ALA A 96 -5.64 -8.99 5.91
C ALA A 96 -6.14 -7.69 5.24
N LEU A 97 -5.27 -6.67 5.15
CA LEU A 97 -5.56 -5.43 4.43
C LEU A 97 -5.83 -5.66 2.95
N LEU A 98 -4.99 -6.45 2.28
CA LEU A 98 -5.21 -6.83 0.89
C LEU A 98 -6.56 -7.52 0.70
N GLN A 99 -6.88 -8.53 1.52
CA GLN A 99 -8.15 -9.24 1.46
C GLN A 99 -9.35 -8.31 1.69
N ALA A 100 -9.22 -7.34 2.59
CA ALA A 100 -10.27 -6.36 2.85
C ALA A 100 -10.51 -5.38 1.70
N VAL A 101 -9.50 -5.12 0.86
CA VAL A 101 -9.64 -4.20 -0.28
C VAL A 101 -10.12 -4.88 -1.56
N LEU A 102 -9.96 -6.21 -1.68
CA LEU A 102 -10.41 -6.98 -2.86
C LEU A 102 -11.89 -6.80 -3.24
N PRO A 103 -12.86 -6.70 -2.31
CA PRO A 103 -14.26 -6.44 -2.65
C PRO A 103 -14.48 -5.12 -3.39
N HIS A 104 -13.56 -4.16 -3.29
CA HIS A 104 -13.61 -2.88 -3.98
C HIS A 104 -13.01 -2.92 -5.39
N LEU A 105 -12.46 -4.07 -5.82
CA LEU A 105 -11.88 -4.24 -7.14
C LEU A 105 -12.97 -4.27 -8.23
N ARG A 106 -12.87 -3.34 -9.18
CA ARG A 106 -13.81 -3.15 -10.30
C ARG A 106 -13.36 -3.81 -11.59
N THR A 107 -12.17 -4.39 -11.58
CA THR A 107 -11.49 -4.99 -12.75
C THR A 107 -11.21 -6.47 -12.49
N PRO A 108 -10.98 -7.28 -13.54
CA PRO A 108 -10.66 -8.70 -13.39
C PRO A 108 -9.25 -8.94 -12.82
N GLN A 109 -8.44 -7.88 -12.69
CA GLN A 109 -7.09 -7.96 -12.17
C GLN A 109 -6.74 -6.69 -11.39
N MET A 110 -6.04 -6.85 -10.27
CA MET A 110 -5.44 -5.77 -9.51
C MET A 110 -3.99 -5.61 -9.92
N SER A 111 -3.54 -4.41 -10.27
CA SER A 111 -2.12 -4.14 -10.52
C SER A 111 -1.45 -3.48 -9.32
N VAL A 112 -0.14 -3.67 -9.16
CA VAL A 112 0.69 -3.01 -8.15
C VAL A 112 2.06 -2.70 -8.74
N SER A 113 2.60 -1.53 -8.38
CA SER A 113 4.01 -1.18 -8.61
C SER A 113 4.77 -1.41 -7.31
N ALA A 114 5.30 -2.62 -7.12
CA ALA A 114 5.92 -3.01 -5.86
C ALA A 114 7.41 -2.62 -5.82
N SER A 115 7.90 -2.16 -4.68
CA SER A 115 9.34 -2.06 -4.44
C SER A 115 9.99 -3.44 -4.56
N LEU A 116 11.25 -3.49 -5.03
CA LEU A 116 11.92 -4.76 -5.35
C LEU A 116 12.00 -5.73 -4.16
N ASN A 117 12.19 -5.19 -2.96
CA ASN A 117 12.20 -5.96 -1.70
C ASN A 117 10.83 -6.52 -1.30
N ALA A 118 9.73 -5.96 -1.80
CA ALA A 118 8.37 -6.39 -1.51
C ALA A 118 7.84 -7.44 -2.48
N VAL A 119 8.49 -7.61 -3.65
CA VAL A 119 8.11 -8.59 -4.69
C VAL A 119 7.88 -9.99 -4.11
N PRO A 120 8.76 -10.57 -3.28
CA PRO A 120 8.53 -11.91 -2.72
C PRO A 120 7.29 -11.99 -1.83
N THR A 121 6.94 -10.89 -1.15
CA THR A 121 5.74 -10.81 -0.32
C THR A 121 4.48 -10.79 -1.18
N TYR A 122 4.46 -9.99 -2.24
CA TYR A 122 3.33 -9.96 -3.18
C TYR A 122 3.15 -11.29 -3.90
N GLN A 123 4.24 -11.97 -4.29
CA GLN A 123 4.16 -13.31 -4.86
C GLN A 123 3.52 -14.33 -3.91
N ARG A 124 3.80 -14.24 -2.60
CA ARG A 124 3.10 -15.06 -1.58
C ARG A 124 1.61 -14.74 -1.45
N TYR A 125 1.21 -13.53 -1.80
CA TYR A 125 -0.20 -13.14 -1.88
C TYR A 125 -0.87 -13.55 -3.20
N GLY A 126 -0.14 -14.21 -4.11
CA GLY A 126 -0.65 -14.69 -5.38
C GLY A 126 -0.46 -13.72 -6.55
N PHE A 127 0.26 -12.61 -6.35
CA PHE A 127 0.63 -11.74 -7.47
C PHE A 127 1.67 -12.39 -8.37
N VAL A 128 1.59 -12.10 -9.66
CA VAL A 128 2.55 -12.53 -10.69
C VAL A 128 3.24 -11.32 -11.31
N LEU A 129 4.45 -11.50 -11.83
CA LEU A 129 5.18 -10.43 -12.52
C LEU A 129 4.43 -10.02 -13.79
N ASP A 130 4.31 -8.71 -14.03
CA ASP A 130 3.59 -8.14 -15.19
C ASP A 130 4.43 -7.07 -15.90
N GLY A 131 5.70 -7.38 -16.15
CA GLY A 131 6.64 -6.47 -16.83
C GLY A 131 8.06 -6.55 -16.28
N GLU A 132 8.92 -5.67 -16.78
CA GLU A 132 10.29 -5.51 -16.29
C GLU A 132 10.36 -4.49 -15.15
N VAL A 133 11.47 -4.50 -14.40
CA VAL A 133 11.77 -3.47 -13.42
C VAL A 133 11.84 -2.11 -14.12
N ALA A 134 11.16 -1.12 -13.56
CA ALA A 134 11.12 0.23 -14.07
C ALA A 134 11.41 1.25 -12.96
N GLU A 135 11.73 2.47 -13.35
CA GLU A 135 11.91 3.60 -12.45
C GLU A 135 10.99 4.75 -12.86
N SER A 136 10.38 5.42 -11.88
CA SER A 136 9.64 6.66 -12.11
C SER A 136 9.91 7.65 -10.98
N HIS A 137 10.36 8.85 -11.31
CA HIS A 137 10.62 9.92 -10.34
C HIS A 137 11.54 9.49 -9.18
N GLY A 138 12.55 8.66 -9.47
CA GLY A 138 13.48 8.10 -8.49
C GLY A 138 12.95 6.89 -7.71
N LEU A 139 11.72 6.41 -7.98
CA LEU A 139 11.15 5.20 -7.39
C LEU A 139 11.36 4.01 -8.31
N VAL A 140 12.17 3.04 -7.88
CA VAL A 140 12.36 1.76 -8.57
C VAL A 140 11.28 0.78 -8.14
N TYR A 141 10.58 0.18 -9.11
CA TYR A 141 9.50 -0.75 -8.86
C TYR A 141 9.46 -1.89 -9.90
N GLN A 142 8.85 -2.98 -9.49
CA GLN A 142 8.48 -4.12 -10.33
C GLN A 142 6.95 -4.12 -10.49
N PRO A 143 6.42 -4.13 -11.72
CA PRO A 143 4.99 -4.34 -11.95
C PRO A 143 4.58 -5.77 -11.59
N LEU A 144 3.47 -5.91 -10.87
CA LEU A 144 2.80 -7.19 -10.63
C LEU A 144 1.28 -7.07 -10.79
N THR A 145 0.63 -8.19 -11.08
CA THR A 145 -0.83 -8.31 -11.12
C THR A 145 -1.34 -9.47 -10.28
N LEU A 146 -2.55 -9.32 -9.74
CA LEU A 146 -3.31 -10.36 -9.03
C LEU A 146 -4.65 -10.53 -9.74
N ALA A 147 -4.96 -11.75 -10.17
CA ALA A 147 -6.27 -12.06 -10.72
C ALA A 147 -7.35 -11.91 -9.64
N ALA A 148 -8.47 -11.27 -9.97
CA ALA A 148 -9.61 -11.18 -9.07
C ALA A 148 -10.12 -12.60 -8.76
N PRO A 149 -10.50 -12.89 -7.51
CA PRO A 149 -11.20 -14.14 -7.21
C PRO A 149 -12.49 -14.22 -8.06
N PRO A 150 -12.88 -15.42 -8.52
CA PRO A 150 -14.11 -15.58 -9.28
C PRO A 150 -15.29 -15.02 -8.49
N ARG A 151 -16.09 -14.15 -9.13
CA ARG A 151 -17.34 -13.64 -8.55
C ARG A 151 -18.34 -14.81 -8.57
N HIS A 152 -18.64 -15.37 -7.40
CA HIS A 152 -19.71 -16.35 -7.22
C HIS A 152 -21.09 -15.67 -7.20
#